data_AF-A0A1F4DFA2-F1
#
_entry.id   AF-A0A1F4DFA2-F1
#
_cell.length_a   1.000
_cell.length_b   1.000
_cell.length_c   1.000
_cell.angle_alpha   90.00
_cell.angle_beta   90.00
_cell.angle_gamma   90.00
#
_symmetry.space_group_name_H-M   'P 1'
#
loop_
_entity.id
_entity.type
_entity.pdbx_description
1 polymer ?
#
loop_
_entity_poly.entity_id
_entity_poly.type
_entity_poly.pdbx_seq_one_letter_code
_entity_poly.pdbx_strand_id
1 'polypeptide(L)'
;MQWVPNPRRGTQMRSGRMISILMPSAIFQQFRLSLWSTMFKLALAAYHTGDSAAARGHLQDILEREPANAEALHLAAVLLAQERRFDEAETHFLAAMRYAPDRHEFCCNYALALHEQRRHRDAIDFFHRVLSKQPNLVIALNGLGSALCALGEYGRAEDAFRKALRREPANPLLHNNLGNALKQRGQIKQAIASYRRAASIKSDYPEACVNLGIALKEAGMPDQARATLERALRLKPGVRQAGENLWQIAPFWRETIDGRHVALRPYRERDAAFLINCLDNRHFMTHYNRFQSRTLSLPVMAAQLRKAETRLPWQSGTVDWIIHRRDEAQRPVGLANLVDLNLLHRRAEFLIGIPAEEDRNAGVGLEASLLVMDFAFNRARLNKLTSLVYEDNERAQKSTLALGFTQEGYRPQHLFDELKQRYFGVYENGVTVTDFRANIRLSNLSRRLLGRDVTEITQQ
;
A
#
# COMPACT_ATOMS: atom_id res chain seq x y z
N MET A 1 10.32 5.03 -31.89
CA MET A 1 10.69 5.78 -30.65
C MET A 1 9.61 5.52 -29.60
N GLN A 2 9.92 4.74 -28.54
CA GLN A 2 8.92 4.28 -27.56
C GLN A 2 8.87 5.24 -26.36
N TRP A 3 7.68 5.75 -26.04
CA TRP A 3 7.45 6.58 -24.86
C TRP A 3 7.67 5.74 -23.59
N VAL A 4 8.67 6.12 -22.78
CA VAL A 4 8.90 5.59 -21.43
C VAL A 4 8.97 6.78 -20.47
N PRO A 5 8.18 6.82 -19.38
CA PRO A 5 8.13 7.97 -18.48
C PRO A 5 9.41 8.07 -17.62
N ASN A 6 10.03 9.26 -17.55
CA ASN A 6 11.20 9.54 -16.70
C ASN A 6 11.07 10.92 -16.01
N PRO A 7 11.53 11.14 -14.74
CA PRO A 7 11.26 12.35 -13.98
C PRO A 7 12.48 13.28 -13.78
N ARG A 8 12.22 14.60 -13.82
CA ARG A 8 12.86 15.76 -13.11
C ARG A 8 13.49 16.87 -13.97
N ARG A 9 13.34 18.11 -13.44
CA ARG A 9 13.48 19.47 -14.01
C ARG A 9 14.89 20.10 -13.85
N GLY A 10 15.21 21.10 -14.70
CA GLY A 10 16.20 22.17 -14.45
C GLY A 10 16.28 23.19 -15.61
N THR A 11 16.22 24.49 -15.31
CA THR A 11 16.09 25.72 -16.17
C THR A 11 17.43 26.15 -16.83
N GLN A 12 17.58 26.96 -17.92
CA GLN A 12 17.21 28.37 -18.19
C GLN A 12 17.92 28.87 -19.50
N MET A 13 17.45 29.99 -20.07
CA MET A 13 17.69 30.57 -21.43
C MET A 13 19.04 31.27 -21.71
N ARG A 14 19.43 31.44 -23.00
CA ARG A 14 19.45 32.76 -23.73
C ARG A 14 19.97 32.71 -25.18
N SER A 15 19.54 33.73 -25.92
CA SER A 15 19.45 33.97 -27.38
C SER A 15 20.70 34.47 -28.12
N GLY A 16 20.75 34.30 -29.45
CA GLY A 16 21.62 35.08 -30.37
C GLY A 16 21.26 34.87 -31.85
N ARG A 17 21.22 35.97 -32.64
CA ARG A 17 20.55 36.15 -33.95
C ARG A 17 21.33 35.67 -35.20
N MET A 18 20.51 35.44 -36.24
CA MET A 18 20.72 35.22 -37.70
C MET A 18 21.87 35.96 -38.41
N ILE A 19 22.46 35.29 -39.41
CA ILE A 19 22.81 35.85 -40.74
C ILE A 19 22.51 34.81 -41.83
N SER A 20 21.79 35.22 -42.87
CA SER A 20 21.36 34.42 -44.03
C SER A 20 22.20 34.73 -45.28
N ILE A 21 22.64 33.69 -46.01
CA ILE A 21 23.22 33.76 -47.36
C ILE A 21 22.41 32.82 -48.27
N LEU A 22 21.96 33.32 -49.42
CA LEU A 22 21.16 32.60 -50.43
C LEU A 22 22.07 31.69 -51.29
N MET A 23 21.66 30.42 -51.46
CA MET A 23 22.28 29.40 -52.31
C MET A 23 21.22 28.73 -53.23
N PRO A 24 21.61 28.10 -54.35
CA PRO A 24 20.67 27.60 -55.40
C PRO A 24 19.70 26.51 -54.92
N SER A 25 18.46 26.49 -55.45
CA SER A 25 17.29 25.77 -54.90
C SER A 25 17.43 24.24 -54.77
N ALA A 26 18.20 23.57 -55.63
CA ALA A 26 18.43 22.11 -55.55
C ALA A 26 19.44 21.75 -54.45
N ILE A 27 20.51 22.54 -54.31
CA ILE A 27 21.46 22.46 -53.19
C ILE A 27 20.74 22.82 -51.89
N PHE A 28 19.82 23.79 -51.92
CA PHE A 28 18.99 24.18 -50.78
C PHE A 28 18.01 23.08 -50.33
N GLN A 29 17.42 22.31 -51.24
CA GLN A 29 16.59 21.15 -50.88
C GLN A 29 17.41 20.03 -50.23
N GLN A 30 18.59 19.73 -50.77
CA GLN A 30 19.47 18.67 -50.24
C GLN A 30 20.12 19.08 -48.91
N PHE A 31 20.53 20.36 -48.78
CA PHE A 31 20.95 20.94 -47.50
C PHE A 31 19.80 21.01 -46.49
N ARG A 32 18.56 21.37 -46.90
CA ARG A 32 17.37 21.36 -46.03
C ARG A 32 17.12 19.98 -45.44
N LEU A 33 17.10 18.95 -46.28
CA LEU A 33 16.92 17.56 -45.83
C LEU A 33 18.02 17.15 -44.82
N SER A 34 19.26 17.59 -45.04
CA SER A 34 20.37 17.32 -44.11
C SER A 34 20.30 18.14 -42.82
N LEU A 35 19.88 19.41 -42.89
CA LEU A 35 19.86 20.34 -41.77
C LEU A 35 18.71 20.03 -40.82
N TRP A 36 17.52 19.71 -41.33
CA TRP A 36 16.38 19.31 -40.50
C TRP A 36 16.56 17.92 -39.91
N SER A 37 17.20 16.99 -40.65
CA SER A 37 17.66 15.74 -40.07
C SER A 37 18.63 16.00 -38.91
N THR A 38 19.49 17.01 -39.02
CA THR A 38 20.45 17.39 -37.97
C THR A 38 19.77 18.06 -36.77
N MET A 39 18.87 19.02 -36.99
CA MET A 39 18.11 19.68 -35.93
C MET A 39 17.16 18.73 -35.22
N PHE A 40 16.53 17.81 -35.94
CA PHE A 40 15.70 16.78 -35.33
C PHE A 40 16.54 15.82 -34.48
N LYS A 41 17.75 15.44 -34.92
CA LYS A 41 18.71 14.68 -34.09
C LYS A 41 19.11 15.45 -32.83
N LEU A 42 19.32 16.76 -32.91
CA LEU A 42 19.59 17.60 -31.73
C LEU A 42 18.40 17.66 -30.78
N ALA A 43 17.18 17.82 -31.30
CA ALA A 43 15.96 17.73 -30.50
C ALA A 43 15.81 16.37 -29.81
N LEU A 44 16.14 15.29 -30.52
CA LEU A 44 16.15 13.92 -30.01
C LEU A 44 17.19 13.74 -28.90
N ALA A 45 18.39 14.25 -29.10
CA ALA A 45 19.48 14.18 -28.14
C ALA A 45 19.10 14.95 -26.86
N ALA A 46 18.62 16.17 -27.00
CA ALA A 46 18.11 16.99 -25.90
C ALA A 46 16.97 16.30 -25.14
N TYR A 47 16.04 15.66 -25.86
CA TYR A 47 15.00 14.84 -25.25
C TYR A 47 15.58 13.68 -24.43
N HIS A 48 16.54 12.95 -24.97
CA HIS A 48 17.17 11.82 -24.28
C HIS A 48 18.01 12.23 -23.07
N THR A 49 18.60 13.43 -23.08
CA THR A 49 19.30 14.00 -21.93
C THR A 49 18.37 14.67 -20.92
N GLY A 50 17.06 14.73 -21.19
CA GLY A 50 16.06 15.35 -20.31
C GLY A 50 15.99 16.88 -20.40
N ASP A 51 16.68 17.49 -21.37
CA ASP A 51 16.59 18.93 -21.64
C ASP A 51 15.36 19.24 -22.50
N SER A 52 14.19 19.23 -21.86
CA SER A 52 12.91 19.54 -22.52
C SER A 52 12.86 20.97 -23.06
N ALA A 53 13.66 21.89 -22.53
CA ALA A 53 13.69 23.28 -23.01
C ALA A 53 14.42 23.37 -24.35
N ALA A 54 15.63 22.80 -24.45
CA ALA A 54 16.37 22.75 -25.70
C ALA A 54 15.64 21.91 -26.75
N ALA A 55 15.06 20.78 -26.36
CA ALA A 55 14.27 19.94 -27.26
C ALA A 55 13.09 20.72 -27.87
N ARG A 56 12.33 21.46 -27.05
CA ARG A 56 11.24 22.33 -27.54
C ARG A 56 11.73 23.46 -28.43
N GLY A 57 12.85 24.10 -28.10
CA GLY A 57 13.43 25.15 -28.94
C GLY A 57 13.75 24.65 -30.35
N HIS A 58 14.46 23.52 -30.45
CA HIS A 58 14.76 22.90 -31.75
C HIS A 58 13.50 22.47 -32.51
N LEU A 59 12.49 21.95 -31.81
CA LEU A 59 11.22 21.55 -32.43
C LEU A 59 10.41 22.75 -32.91
N GLN A 60 10.39 23.85 -32.15
CA GLN A 60 9.75 25.08 -32.55
C GLN A 60 10.40 25.63 -33.83
N ASP A 61 11.73 25.70 -33.89
CA ASP A 61 12.44 26.15 -35.09
C ASP A 61 12.13 25.29 -36.32
N ILE A 62 12.00 23.97 -36.13
CA ILE A 62 11.59 23.05 -37.20
C ILE A 62 10.15 23.34 -37.62
N LEU A 63 9.22 23.45 -36.67
CA LEU A 63 7.79 23.59 -36.94
C LEU A 63 7.39 24.98 -37.47
N GLU A 64 8.12 26.04 -37.14
CA GLU A 64 7.95 27.37 -37.75
C GLU A 64 8.25 27.36 -39.25
N ARG A 65 9.18 26.50 -39.67
CA ARG A 65 9.67 26.44 -41.06
C ARG A 65 9.03 25.30 -41.86
N GLU A 66 8.72 24.20 -41.19
CA GLU A 66 8.04 23.02 -41.73
C GLU A 66 6.87 22.62 -40.80
N PRO A 67 5.74 23.34 -40.84
CA PRO A 67 4.58 23.06 -39.97
C PRO A 67 3.97 21.66 -40.17
N ALA A 68 4.28 21.01 -41.29
CA ALA A 68 3.82 19.66 -41.63
C ALA A 68 4.82 18.55 -41.29
N ASN A 69 5.94 18.87 -40.62
CA ASN A 69 6.94 17.87 -40.25
C ASN A 69 6.39 16.90 -39.19
N ALA A 70 5.97 15.72 -39.63
CA ALA A 70 5.26 14.75 -38.79
C ALA A 70 6.09 14.23 -37.61
N GLU A 71 7.41 14.08 -37.79
CA GLU A 71 8.31 13.60 -36.73
C GLU A 71 8.50 14.66 -35.64
N ALA A 72 8.67 15.93 -36.04
CA ALA A 72 8.75 17.06 -35.10
C ALA A 72 7.43 17.28 -34.36
N LEU A 73 6.29 17.23 -35.07
CA LEU A 73 4.95 17.32 -34.46
C LEU A 73 4.75 16.21 -33.43
N HIS A 74 5.11 14.97 -33.76
CA HIS A 74 4.99 13.84 -32.86
C HIS A 74 5.88 13.99 -31.61
N LEU A 75 7.15 14.38 -31.76
CA LEU A 75 8.04 14.56 -30.61
C LEU A 75 7.60 15.74 -29.73
N ALA A 76 7.11 16.83 -30.32
CA ALA A 76 6.51 17.95 -29.60
C ALA A 76 5.28 17.50 -28.80
N ALA A 77 4.39 16.70 -29.40
CA ALA A 77 3.23 16.14 -28.73
C ALA A 77 3.61 15.26 -27.52
N VAL A 78 4.65 14.42 -27.67
CA VAL A 78 5.18 13.58 -26.59
C VAL A 78 5.70 14.43 -25.43
N LEU A 79 6.46 15.50 -25.71
CA LEU A 79 6.95 16.43 -24.70
C LEU A 79 5.80 17.14 -23.97
N LEU A 80 4.82 17.64 -24.71
CA LEU A 80 3.64 18.29 -24.13
C LEU A 80 2.82 17.33 -23.25
N ALA A 81 2.66 16.07 -23.68
CA ALA A 81 2.00 15.05 -22.87
C ALA A 81 2.76 14.73 -21.57
N GLN A 82 4.10 14.69 -21.61
CA GLN A 82 4.93 14.56 -20.41
C GLN A 82 4.78 15.75 -19.46
N GLU A 83 4.57 16.95 -19.99
CA GLU A 83 4.26 18.17 -19.25
C GLU A 83 2.79 18.24 -18.76
N ARG A 84 1.97 17.22 -19.03
CA ARG A 84 0.52 17.18 -18.76
C ARG A 84 -0.30 18.24 -19.52
N ARG A 85 0.25 18.81 -20.61
CA ARG A 85 -0.42 19.75 -21.52
C ARG A 85 -1.16 19.00 -22.63
N PHE A 86 -2.20 18.28 -22.23
CA PHE A 86 -2.83 17.28 -23.07
C PHE A 86 -3.58 17.83 -24.28
N ASP A 87 -4.24 18.98 -24.15
CA ASP A 87 -5.02 19.58 -25.25
C ASP A 87 -4.10 20.01 -26.42
N GLU A 88 -2.96 20.62 -26.08
CA GLU A 88 -1.93 20.99 -27.07
C GLU A 88 -1.25 19.75 -27.66
N ALA A 89 -0.95 18.76 -26.81
CA ALA A 89 -0.39 17.48 -27.26
C ALA A 89 -1.32 16.77 -28.25
N GLU A 90 -2.64 16.75 -27.99
CA GLU A 90 -3.64 16.13 -28.86
C GLU A 90 -3.66 16.79 -30.24
N THR A 91 -3.60 18.12 -30.30
CA THR A 91 -3.50 18.87 -31.57
C THR A 91 -2.29 18.42 -32.39
N HIS A 92 -1.11 18.32 -31.76
CA HIS A 92 0.11 17.88 -32.43
C HIS A 92 0.11 16.39 -32.80
N PHE A 93 -0.46 15.52 -31.96
CA PHE A 93 -0.61 14.09 -32.26
C PHE A 93 -1.51 13.86 -33.48
N LEU A 94 -2.68 14.52 -33.52
CA LEU A 94 -3.61 14.41 -34.64
C LEU A 94 -2.98 14.96 -35.93
N ALA A 95 -2.26 16.08 -35.86
CA ALA A 95 -1.52 16.62 -37.00
C ALA A 95 -0.43 15.65 -37.48
N ALA A 96 0.39 15.09 -36.58
CA ALA A 96 1.42 14.12 -36.93
C ALA A 96 0.85 12.87 -37.61
N MET A 97 -0.26 12.33 -37.10
CA MET A 97 -0.96 11.20 -37.70
C MET A 97 -1.60 11.54 -39.06
N ARG A 98 -2.03 12.79 -39.26
CA ARG A 98 -2.55 13.26 -40.54
C ARG A 98 -1.46 13.30 -41.61
N TYR A 99 -0.28 13.81 -41.26
CA TYR A 99 0.84 13.93 -42.21
C TYR A 99 1.61 12.63 -42.43
N ALA A 100 1.52 11.67 -41.50
CA ALA A 100 2.16 10.35 -41.63
C ALA A 100 1.23 9.22 -41.13
N PRO A 101 0.14 8.89 -41.86
CA PRO A 101 -0.89 7.96 -41.40
C PRO A 101 -0.43 6.51 -41.24
N ASP A 102 0.70 6.13 -41.85
CA ASP A 102 1.28 4.79 -41.77
C ASP A 102 2.26 4.63 -40.60
N ARG A 103 2.56 5.70 -39.85
CA ARG A 103 3.41 5.65 -38.65
C ARG A 103 2.60 5.21 -37.43
N HIS A 104 2.47 3.90 -37.28
CA HIS A 104 1.76 3.25 -36.17
C HIS A 104 2.26 3.69 -34.78
N GLU A 105 3.55 4.02 -34.66
CA GLU A 105 4.18 4.54 -33.44
C GLU A 105 3.48 5.81 -32.93
N PHE A 106 3.06 6.71 -33.84
CA PHE A 106 2.41 7.98 -33.47
C PHE A 106 1.03 7.71 -32.87
N CYS A 107 0.29 6.79 -33.49
CA CYS A 107 -1.00 6.33 -33.00
C CYS A 107 -0.87 5.66 -31.63
N CYS A 108 0.14 4.80 -31.42
CA CYS A 108 0.40 4.19 -30.12
C CYS A 108 0.73 5.21 -29.03
N ASN A 109 1.59 6.19 -29.32
CA ASN A 109 1.98 7.19 -28.34
C ASN A 109 0.81 8.14 -27.99
N TYR A 110 -0.05 8.46 -28.97
CA TYR A 110 -1.28 9.19 -28.69
C TYR A 110 -2.26 8.36 -27.84
N ALA A 111 -2.44 7.08 -28.14
CA ALA A 111 -3.26 6.17 -27.32
C ALA A 111 -2.74 6.06 -25.87
N LEU A 112 -1.42 6.03 -25.68
CA LEU A 112 -0.81 6.09 -24.35
C LEU A 112 -1.09 7.42 -23.64
N ALA A 113 -1.02 8.55 -24.36
CA ALA A 113 -1.38 9.86 -23.80
C ALA A 113 -2.87 9.94 -23.41
N LEU A 114 -3.77 9.34 -24.20
CA LEU A 114 -5.19 9.22 -23.86
C LEU A 114 -5.40 8.35 -22.60
N HIS A 115 -4.65 7.25 -22.47
CA HIS A 115 -4.69 6.40 -21.29
C HIS A 115 -4.25 7.17 -20.02
N GLU A 116 -3.18 7.96 -20.09
CA GLU A 116 -2.72 8.83 -19.01
C GLU A 116 -3.74 9.90 -18.59
N GLN A 117 -4.60 10.32 -19.51
CA GLN A 117 -5.73 11.23 -19.28
C GLN A 117 -6.96 10.52 -18.70
N ARG A 118 -6.89 9.21 -18.44
CA ARG A 118 -8.04 8.36 -18.07
C ARG A 118 -9.11 8.22 -19.16
N ARG A 119 -8.81 8.61 -20.40
CA ARG A 119 -9.63 8.35 -21.59
C ARG A 119 -9.37 6.94 -22.11
N HIS A 120 -9.61 5.95 -21.26
CA HIS A 120 -9.20 4.55 -21.51
C HIS A 120 -9.93 3.91 -22.69
N ARG A 121 -11.20 4.25 -22.93
CA ARG A 121 -11.97 3.74 -24.08
C ARG A 121 -11.40 4.24 -25.40
N ASP A 122 -11.16 5.55 -25.51
CA ASP A 122 -10.53 6.15 -26.69
C ASP A 122 -9.15 5.51 -26.96
N ALA A 123 -8.33 5.34 -25.91
CA ALA A 123 -7.04 4.68 -26.02
C ALA A 123 -7.16 3.25 -26.60
N ILE A 124 -8.14 2.47 -26.13
CA ILE A 124 -8.42 1.11 -26.61
C ILE A 124 -8.77 1.12 -28.10
N ASP A 125 -9.60 2.07 -28.55
CA ASP A 125 -9.98 2.19 -29.96
C ASP A 125 -8.76 2.46 -30.86
N PHE A 126 -7.88 3.37 -30.44
CA PHE A 126 -6.63 3.63 -31.17
C PHE A 126 -5.68 2.43 -31.15
N PHE A 127 -5.56 1.69 -30.04
CA PHE A 127 -4.78 0.45 -30.02
C PHE A 127 -5.37 -0.61 -30.96
N HIS A 128 -6.68 -0.80 -31.01
CA HIS A 128 -7.32 -1.72 -31.95
C HIS A 128 -7.09 -1.33 -33.41
N ARG A 129 -7.13 -0.03 -33.73
CA ARG A 129 -6.79 0.48 -35.08
C ARG A 129 -5.36 0.14 -35.48
N VAL A 130 -4.42 0.17 -34.54
CA VAL A 130 -3.03 -0.23 -34.81
C VAL A 130 -2.94 -1.76 -34.97
N LEU A 131 -3.60 -2.51 -34.09
CA LEU A 131 -3.56 -3.97 -34.07
C LEU A 131 -4.30 -4.61 -35.25
N SER A 132 -5.27 -3.93 -35.88
CA SER A 132 -5.90 -4.42 -37.10
C SER A 132 -4.92 -4.46 -38.29
N LYS A 133 -3.95 -3.54 -38.31
CA LYS A 133 -2.85 -3.51 -39.30
C LYS A 133 -1.64 -4.33 -38.86
N GLN A 134 -1.31 -4.30 -37.57
CA GLN A 134 -0.17 -5.00 -36.98
C GLN A 134 -0.59 -5.83 -35.75
N PRO A 135 -1.15 -7.04 -35.94
CA PRO A 135 -1.77 -7.82 -34.85
C PRO A 135 -0.85 -8.21 -33.69
N ASN A 136 0.47 -8.13 -33.90
CA ASN A 136 1.49 -8.58 -32.97
C ASN A 136 2.39 -7.44 -32.46
N LEU A 137 2.03 -6.17 -32.69
CA LEU A 137 2.84 -5.04 -32.24
C LEU A 137 2.84 -4.96 -30.70
N VAL A 138 3.99 -5.24 -30.09
CA VAL A 138 4.13 -5.40 -28.64
C VAL A 138 3.74 -4.15 -27.86
N ILE A 139 4.15 -2.96 -28.32
CA ILE A 139 3.82 -1.69 -27.66
C ILE A 139 2.30 -1.49 -27.60
N ALA A 140 1.60 -1.76 -28.71
CA ALA A 140 0.15 -1.62 -28.79
C ALA A 140 -0.57 -2.66 -27.92
N LEU A 141 -0.11 -3.91 -27.91
CA LEU A 141 -0.66 -4.97 -27.05
C LEU A 141 -0.46 -4.65 -25.55
N ASN A 142 0.70 -4.13 -25.16
CA ASN A 142 0.97 -3.72 -23.79
C ASN A 142 0.10 -2.52 -23.37
N GLY A 143 -0.02 -1.52 -24.23
CA GLY A 143 -0.87 -0.36 -24.01
C GLY A 143 -2.35 -0.73 -23.90
N LEU A 144 -2.83 -1.59 -24.82
CA LEU A 144 -4.18 -2.16 -24.77
C LEU A 144 -4.44 -2.89 -23.46
N GLY A 145 -3.53 -3.79 -23.05
CA GLY A 145 -3.65 -4.52 -21.79
C GLY A 145 -3.72 -3.59 -20.58
N SER A 146 -2.89 -2.53 -20.56
CA SER A 146 -2.87 -1.54 -19.48
C SER A 146 -4.17 -0.74 -19.42
N ALA A 147 -4.72 -0.31 -20.57
CA ALA A 147 -6.00 0.38 -20.63
C ALA A 147 -7.18 -0.51 -20.23
N LEU A 148 -7.18 -1.79 -20.62
CA LEU A 148 -8.19 -2.76 -20.20
C LEU A 148 -8.12 -3.03 -18.69
N CYS A 149 -6.93 -3.12 -18.10
CA CYS A 149 -6.76 -3.20 -16.65
C CYS A 149 -7.40 -2.01 -15.93
N ALA A 150 -7.25 -0.79 -16.45
CA ALA A 150 -7.85 0.40 -15.86
C ALA A 150 -9.39 0.42 -15.94
N LEU A 151 -9.98 -0.30 -16.90
CA LEU A 151 -11.43 -0.52 -17.01
C LEU A 151 -11.94 -1.74 -16.22
N GLY A 152 -11.06 -2.48 -15.55
CA GLY A 152 -11.42 -3.72 -14.84
C GLY A 152 -11.58 -4.95 -15.75
N GLU A 153 -11.27 -4.83 -17.04
CA GLU A 153 -11.40 -5.90 -18.04
C GLU A 153 -10.18 -6.85 -18.04
N TYR A 154 -9.88 -7.42 -16.88
CA TYR A 154 -8.62 -8.13 -16.63
C TYR A 154 -8.40 -9.37 -17.50
N GLY A 155 -9.48 -10.06 -17.92
CA GLY A 155 -9.38 -11.21 -18.82
C GLY A 155 -8.85 -10.83 -20.21
N ARG A 156 -9.40 -9.75 -20.80
CA ARG A 156 -8.92 -9.23 -22.10
C ARG A 156 -7.52 -8.63 -21.98
N ALA A 157 -7.20 -8.02 -20.83
CA ALA A 157 -5.87 -7.51 -20.55
C ALA A 157 -4.83 -8.65 -20.54
N GLU A 158 -5.13 -9.76 -19.85
CA GLU A 158 -4.30 -10.95 -19.85
C GLU A 158 -4.04 -11.49 -21.27
N ASP A 159 -5.07 -11.58 -22.11
CA ASP A 159 -4.92 -12.02 -23.50
C ASP A 159 -3.97 -11.13 -24.30
N ALA A 160 -4.08 -9.81 -24.12
CA ALA A 160 -3.19 -8.84 -24.76
C ALA A 160 -1.73 -9.00 -24.28
N PHE A 161 -1.50 -9.12 -22.97
CA PHE A 161 -0.16 -9.32 -22.42
C PHE A 161 0.45 -10.67 -22.84
N ARG A 162 -0.34 -11.75 -22.86
CA ARG A 162 0.12 -13.06 -23.36
C ARG A 162 0.45 -13.03 -24.85
N LYS A 163 -0.32 -12.31 -25.66
CA LYS A 163 0.01 -12.05 -27.09
C LYS A 163 1.35 -11.32 -27.22
N ALA A 164 1.58 -10.29 -26.41
CA ALA A 164 2.83 -9.54 -26.42
C ALA A 164 4.03 -10.41 -25.99
N LEU A 165 3.86 -11.22 -24.94
CA LEU A 165 4.90 -12.14 -24.44
C LEU A 165 5.26 -13.26 -25.43
N ARG A 166 4.39 -13.63 -26.36
CA ARG A 166 4.76 -14.57 -27.45
C ARG A 166 5.80 -13.98 -28.40
N ARG A 167 5.88 -12.64 -28.49
CA ARG A 167 6.88 -11.94 -29.31
C ARG A 167 8.12 -11.57 -28.50
N GLU A 168 7.93 -11.13 -27.28
CA GLU A 168 9.02 -10.77 -26.37
C GLU A 168 8.94 -11.56 -25.05
N PRO A 169 9.31 -12.85 -25.05
CA PRO A 169 9.17 -13.73 -23.87
C PRO A 169 10.06 -13.32 -22.69
N ALA A 170 11.13 -12.55 -22.96
CA ALA A 170 12.07 -12.03 -21.98
C ALA A 170 11.83 -10.56 -21.62
N ASN A 171 10.62 -10.01 -21.83
CA ASN A 171 10.30 -8.65 -21.43
C ASN A 171 9.78 -8.58 -19.97
N PRO A 172 10.53 -7.97 -19.03
CA PRO A 172 10.15 -7.95 -17.61
C PRO A 172 8.90 -7.10 -17.35
N LEU A 173 8.67 -6.02 -18.11
CA LEU A 173 7.51 -5.15 -17.97
C LEU A 173 6.22 -5.90 -18.30
N LEU A 174 6.22 -6.70 -19.38
CA LEU A 174 5.06 -7.51 -19.76
C LEU A 174 4.72 -8.57 -18.71
N HIS A 175 5.73 -9.24 -18.13
CA HIS A 175 5.52 -10.19 -17.04
C HIS A 175 4.95 -9.51 -15.79
N ASN A 176 5.44 -8.32 -15.44
CA ASN A 176 4.89 -7.55 -14.33
C ASN A 176 3.43 -7.13 -14.59
N ASN A 177 3.11 -6.66 -15.80
CA ASN A 177 1.75 -6.24 -16.16
C ASN A 177 0.77 -7.42 -16.24
N LEU A 178 1.22 -8.55 -16.77
CA LEU A 178 0.47 -9.81 -16.71
C LEU A 178 0.20 -10.22 -15.27
N GLY A 179 1.20 -10.13 -14.39
CA GLY A 179 1.05 -10.39 -12.96
C GLY A 179 -0.04 -9.52 -12.33
N ASN A 180 -0.08 -8.23 -12.66
CA ASN A 180 -1.12 -7.31 -12.18
C ASN A 180 -2.52 -7.73 -12.62
N ALA A 181 -2.71 -8.06 -13.90
CA ALA A 181 -4.00 -8.54 -14.40
C ALA A 181 -4.44 -9.84 -13.69
N LEU A 182 -3.53 -10.80 -13.54
CA LEU A 182 -3.79 -12.09 -12.87
C LEU A 182 -4.16 -11.90 -11.39
N LYS A 183 -3.45 -11.01 -10.69
CA LYS A 183 -3.74 -10.67 -9.28
C LYS A 183 -5.15 -10.12 -9.13
N GLN A 184 -5.57 -9.19 -10.01
CA GLN A 184 -6.92 -8.61 -9.97
C GLN A 184 -8.02 -9.64 -10.29
N ARG A 185 -7.69 -10.70 -11.04
CA ARG A 185 -8.58 -11.86 -11.25
C ARG A 185 -8.61 -12.85 -10.08
N GLY A 186 -7.88 -12.59 -8.99
CA GLY A 186 -7.73 -13.52 -7.87
C GLY A 186 -6.82 -14.72 -8.17
N GLN A 187 -6.12 -14.74 -9.31
CA GLN A 187 -5.22 -15.83 -9.71
C GLN A 187 -3.82 -15.65 -9.09
N ILE A 188 -3.77 -15.59 -7.76
CA ILE A 188 -2.58 -15.19 -6.99
C ILE A 188 -1.36 -16.05 -7.31
N LYS A 189 -1.51 -17.38 -7.45
CA LYS A 189 -0.40 -18.30 -7.79
C LYS A 189 0.24 -17.96 -9.14
N GLN A 190 -0.58 -17.64 -10.15
CA GLN A 190 -0.08 -17.28 -11.48
C GLN A 190 0.55 -15.89 -11.48
N ALA A 191 -0.03 -14.95 -10.72
CA ALA A 191 0.56 -13.62 -10.53
C ALA A 191 1.97 -13.70 -9.93
N ILE A 192 2.15 -14.51 -8.87
CA ILE A 192 3.47 -14.77 -8.26
C ILE A 192 4.47 -15.29 -9.29
N ALA A 193 4.08 -16.24 -10.14
CA ALA A 193 4.95 -16.77 -11.18
C ALA A 193 5.38 -15.68 -12.18
N SER A 194 4.45 -14.85 -12.63
CA SER A 194 4.73 -13.73 -13.54
C SER A 194 5.65 -12.68 -12.90
N TYR A 195 5.40 -12.27 -11.66
CA TYR A 195 6.28 -11.31 -10.98
C TYR A 195 7.67 -11.88 -10.70
N ARG A 196 7.78 -13.16 -10.32
CA ARG A 196 9.08 -13.85 -10.20
C ARG A 196 9.83 -13.84 -11.53
N ARG A 197 9.13 -14.07 -12.65
CA ARG A 197 9.75 -14.02 -13.96
C ARG A 197 10.26 -12.62 -14.28
N ALA A 198 9.47 -11.58 -14.03
CA ALA A 198 9.89 -10.18 -14.19
C ALA A 198 11.15 -9.86 -13.37
N ALA A 199 11.17 -10.22 -12.07
CA ALA A 199 12.29 -9.99 -11.17
C ALA A 199 13.54 -10.85 -11.47
N SER A 200 13.37 -11.98 -12.17
CA SER A 200 14.47 -12.83 -12.65
C SER A 200 15.12 -12.31 -13.93
N ILE A 201 14.31 -11.72 -14.82
CA ILE A 201 14.79 -11.13 -16.08
C ILE A 201 15.51 -9.81 -15.78
N LYS A 202 14.94 -8.99 -14.89
CA LYS A 202 15.51 -7.70 -14.48
C LYS A 202 15.71 -7.70 -12.97
N SER A 203 16.96 -7.89 -12.54
CA SER A 203 17.32 -8.00 -11.12
C SER A 203 17.16 -6.69 -10.35
N ASP A 204 17.25 -5.55 -11.03
CA ASP A 204 17.08 -4.17 -10.54
C ASP A 204 15.65 -3.64 -10.81
N TYR A 205 14.63 -4.48 -10.63
CA TYR A 205 13.23 -4.10 -10.86
C TYR A 205 12.43 -4.01 -9.54
N PRO A 206 12.48 -2.86 -8.83
CA PRO A 206 11.83 -2.72 -7.53
C PRO A 206 10.31 -2.87 -7.61
N GLU A 207 9.66 -2.38 -8.66
CA GLU A 207 8.21 -2.49 -8.84
C GLU A 207 7.74 -3.96 -8.89
N ALA A 208 8.46 -4.82 -9.63
CA ALA A 208 8.15 -6.26 -9.67
C ALA A 208 8.38 -6.94 -8.32
N CYS A 209 9.40 -6.53 -7.56
CA CYS A 209 9.66 -7.05 -6.22
C CYS A 209 8.54 -6.65 -5.23
N VAL A 210 8.05 -5.40 -5.29
CA VAL A 210 6.91 -4.97 -4.46
C VAL A 210 5.67 -5.79 -4.79
N ASN A 211 5.33 -5.92 -6.07
CA ASN A 211 4.15 -6.67 -6.50
C ASN A 211 4.24 -8.15 -6.12
N LEU A 212 5.41 -8.76 -6.27
CA LEU A 212 5.68 -10.13 -5.81
C LEU A 212 5.48 -10.26 -4.29
N GLY A 213 6.04 -9.34 -3.51
CA GLY A 213 5.92 -9.33 -2.05
C GLY A 213 4.47 -9.22 -1.58
N ILE A 214 3.68 -8.34 -2.21
CA ILE A 214 2.24 -8.21 -1.93
C ILE A 214 1.50 -9.50 -2.27
N ALA A 215 1.76 -10.09 -3.44
CA ALA A 215 1.11 -11.34 -3.84
C ALA A 215 1.49 -12.53 -2.94
N LEU A 216 2.74 -12.61 -2.49
CA LEU A 216 3.19 -13.61 -1.51
C LEU A 216 2.51 -13.44 -0.15
N LYS A 217 2.33 -12.19 0.30
CA LYS A 217 1.56 -11.87 1.51
C LYS A 217 0.12 -12.36 1.38
N GLU A 218 -0.55 -12.04 0.27
CA GLU A 218 -1.92 -12.49 -0.03
C GLU A 218 -2.04 -14.02 -0.12
N ALA A 219 -0.97 -14.71 -0.56
CA ALA A 219 -0.89 -16.17 -0.61
C ALA A 219 -0.58 -16.84 0.75
N GLY A 220 -0.41 -16.07 1.84
CA GLY A 220 -0.08 -16.61 3.16
C GLY A 220 1.38 -17.03 3.33
N MET A 221 2.29 -16.43 2.56
CA MET A 221 3.75 -16.69 2.63
C MET A 221 4.52 -15.46 3.16
N PRO A 222 4.32 -15.06 4.44
CA PRO A 222 4.85 -13.81 4.97
C PRO A 222 6.38 -13.75 5.00
N ASP A 223 7.08 -14.85 5.23
CA ASP A 223 8.55 -14.85 5.28
C ASP A 223 9.16 -14.59 3.90
N GLN A 224 8.61 -15.21 2.85
CA GLN A 224 9.02 -14.94 1.46
C GLN A 224 8.63 -13.52 1.04
N ALA A 225 7.45 -13.04 1.47
CA ALA A 225 7.01 -11.67 1.23
C ALA A 225 7.99 -10.67 1.84
N ARG A 226 8.39 -10.88 3.11
CA ARG A 226 9.35 -10.03 3.83
C ARG A 226 10.67 -9.91 3.09
N ALA A 227 11.31 -11.04 2.78
CA ALA A 227 12.60 -11.04 2.07
C ALA A 227 12.52 -10.31 0.71
N THR A 228 11.39 -10.46 0.01
CA THR A 228 11.16 -9.81 -1.29
C THR A 228 10.95 -8.30 -1.15
N LEU A 229 10.18 -7.85 -0.16
CA LEU A 229 9.90 -6.44 0.10
C LEU A 229 11.15 -5.70 0.62
N GLU A 230 11.95 -6.35 1.46
CA GLU A 230 13.26 -5.81 1.88
C GLU A 230 14.21 -5.65 0.70
N ARG A 231 14.23 -6.61 -0.23
CA ARG A 231 14.98 -6.46 -1.48
C ARG A 231 14.49 -5.26 -2.29
N ALA A 232 13.17 -5.04 -2.38
CA ALA A 232 12.63 -3.88 -3.08
C ALA A 232 13.11 -2.55 -2.46
N LEU A 233 13.15 -2.46 -1.12
CA LEU A 233 13.67 -1.28 -0.41
C LEU A 233 15.18 -1.10 -0.56
N ARG A 234 15.96 -2.19 -0.67
CA ARG A 234 17.40 -2.09 -1.00
C ARG A 234 17.63 -1.54 -2.41
N LEU A 235 16.81 -1.97 -3.38
CA LEU A 235 16.89 -1.47 -4.76
C LEU A 235 16.44 -0.02 -4.88
N LYS A 236 15.39 0.36 -4.15
CA LYS A 236 14.85 1.72 -4.14
C LYS A 236 14.38 2.08 -2.73
N PRO A 237 15.19 2.81 -1.96
CA PRO A 237 14.79 3.30 -0.65
C PRO A 237 13.55 4.18 -0.73
N GLY A 238 12.72 4.17 0.33
CA GLY A 238 11.55 5.04 0.44
C GLY A 238 10.30 4.59 -0.33
N VAL A 239 10.27 3.36 -0.86
CA VAL A 239 9.05 2.81 -1.47
C VAL A 239 8.00 2.53 -0.40
N ARG A 240 7.06 3.47 -0.23
CA ARG A 240 6.01 3.44 0.80
C ARG A 240 5.25 2.11 0.87
N GLN A 241 4.81 1.60 -0.27
CA GLN A 241 4.07 0.34 -0.35
C GLN A 241 4.86 -0.83 0.23
N ALA A 242 6.18 -0.88 0.02
CA ALA A 242 7.02 -1.93 0.56
C ALA A 242 7.11 -1.86 2.09
N GLY A 243 7.34 -0.66 2.63
CA GLY A 243 7.37 -0.43 4.07
C GLY A 243 6.04 -0.74 4.77
N GLU A 244 4.92 -0.32 4.19
CA GLU A 244 3.58 -0.63 4.73
C GLU A 244 3.31 -2.13 4.77
N ASN A 245 3.65 -2.86 3.71
CA ASN A 245 3.47 -4.31 3.68
C ASN A 245 4.42 -5.03 4.64
N LEU A 246 5.65 -4.55 4.82
CA LEU A 246 6.59 -5.08 5.81
C LEU A 246 6.08 -4.90 7.23
N TRP A 247 5.55 -3.72 7.56
CA TRP A 247 4.95 -3.46 8.86
C TRP A 247 3.76 -4.39 9.14
N GLN A 248 2.90 -4.66 8.14
CA GLN A 248 1.77 -5.60 8.29
C GLN A 248 2.18 -7.05 8.56
N ILE A 249 3.40 -7.45 8.16
CA ILE A 249 3.95 -8.81 8.35
C ILE A 249 5.12 -8.84 9.34
N ALA A 250 5.30 -7.77 10.10
CA ALA A 250 6.41 -7.65 11.03
C ALA A 250 6.32 -8.71 12.14
N PRO A 251 7.47 -9.24 12.61
CA PRO A 251 7.47 -10.31 13.61
C PRO A 251 6.96 -9.83 14.98
N PHE A 252 7.13 -8.54 15.29
CA PHE A 252 6.71 -7.96 16.57
C PHE A 252 5.23 -8.18 16.89
N TRP A 253 4.35 -8.38 15.90
CA TRP A 253 2.94 -8.69 16.11
C TRP A 253 2.70 -10.01 16.88
N ARG A 254 3.69 -10.89 16.92
CA ARG A 254 3.62 -12.22 17.56
C ARG A 254 4.57 -12.37 18.74
N GLU A 255 5.37 -11.36 19.01
CA GLU A 255 6.33 -11.42 20.10
C GLU A 255 5.62 -11.32 21.45
N THR A 256 6.21 -11.96 22.45
CA THR A 256 5.78 -11.79 23.84
C THR A 256 6.20 -10.40 24.32
N ILE A 257 5.32 -9.75 25.09
CA ILE A 257 5.58 -8.44 25.67
C ILE A 257 5.78 -8.65 27.17
N ASP A 258 7.04 -8.61 27.60
CA ASP A 258 7.39 -8.79 28.99
C ASP A 258 7.20 -7.50 29.81
N GLY A 259 6.51 -7.65 30.94
CA GLY A 259 6.49 -6.70 32.05
C GLY A 259 7.29 -7.21 33.25
N ARG A 260 7.05 -6.63 34.43
CA ARG A 260 7.77 -7.01 35.66
C ARG A 260 7.14 -8.25 36.30
N HIS A 261 5.82 -8.23 36.49
CA HIS A 261 5.08 -9.31 37.14
C HIS A 261 4.21 -10.10 36.16
N VAL A 262 3.85 -9.49 35.03
CA VAL A 262 3.05 -10.14 34.00
C VAL A 262 3.70 -10.01 32.63
N ALA A 263 3.31 -10.88 31.71
CA ALA A 263 3.66 -10.78 30.31
C ALA A 263 2.43 -11.07 29.43
N LEU A 264 2.45 -10.52 28.23
CA LEU A 264 1.42 -10.70 27.22
C LEU A 264 1.97 -11.59 26.11
N ARG A 265 1.34 -12.74 25.87
CA ARG A 265 1.71 -13.59 24.73
C ARG A 265 0.49 -13.93 23.87
N PRO A 266 0.67 -14.17 22.57
CA PRO A 266 -0.41 -14.63 21.72
C PRO A 266 -1.09 -15.89 22.27
N TYR A 267 -2.38 -16.03 21.96
CA TYR A 267 -3.13 -17.24 22.28
C TYR A 267 -2.46 -18.47 21.63
N ARG A 268 -2.38 -19.57 22.39
CA ARG A 268 -1.87 -20.87 21.94
C ARG A 268 -2.86 -21.96 22.30
N GLU A 269 -2.68 -23.14 21.72
CA GLU A 269 -3.52 -24.31 22.01
C GLU A 269 -3.69 -24.57 23.51
N ARG A 270 -2.61 -24.46 24.30
CA ARG A 270 -2.63 -24.68 25.76
C ARG A 270 -3.58 -23.75 26.54
N ASP A 271 -4.01 -22.65 25.93
CA ASP A 271 -4.91 -21.68 26.55
C ASP A 271 -6.39 -22.03 26.39
N ALA A 272 -6.71 -23.06 25.60
CA ALA A 272 -8.07 -23.40 25.26
C ALA A 272 -8.97 -23.61 26.50
N ALA A 273 -8.46 -24.30 27.53
CA ALA A 273 -9.21 -24.51 28.78
C ALA A 273 -9.47 -23.21 29.54
N PHE A 274 -8.45 -22.35 29.64
CA PHE A 274 -8.58 -21.05 30.30
C PHE A 274 -9.57 -20.13 29.57
N LEU A 275 -9.50 -20.11 28.23
CA LEU A 275 -10.40 -19.32 27.39
C LEU A 275 -11.86 -19.81 27.50
N ILE A 276 -12.08 -21.12 27.53
CA ILE A 276 -13.42 -21.68 27.78
C ILE A 276 -13.95 -21.23 29.14
N ASN A 277 -13.14 -21.34 30.20
CA ASN A 277 -13.53 -20.88 31.53
C ASN A 277 -13.87 -19.38 31.56
N CYS A 278 -13.15 -18.55 30.79
CA CYS A 278 -13.47 -17.13 30.65
C CYS A 278 -14.81 -16.94 29.92
N LEU A 279 -15.04 -17.65 28.82
CA LEU A 279 -16.27 -17.56 28.02
C LEU A 279 -17.52 -18.05 28.76
N ASP A 280 -17.37 -19.05 29.62
CA ASP A 280 -18.44 -19.59 30.47
C ASP A 280 -18.74 -18.69 31.68
N ASN A 281 -17.80 -17.84 32.08
CA ASN A 281 -17.99 -16.87 33.16
C ASN A 281 -18.85 -15.69 32.67
N ARG A 282 -20.18 -15.81 32.82
CA ARG A 282 -21.15 -14.79 32.39
C ARG A 282 -20.88 -13.41 32.99
N HIS A 283 -20.58 -13.33 34.29
CA HIS A 283 -20.34 -12.05 34.96
C HIS A 283 -19.11 -11.34 34.37
N PHE A 284 -18.02 -12.08 34.14
CA PHE A 284 -16.83 -11.58 33.46
C PHE A 284 -17.15 -11.11 32.03
N MET A 285 -17.85 -11.94 31.25
CA MET A 285 -18.16 -11.66 29.85
C MET A 285 -19.11 -10.47 29.66
N THR A 286 -20.02 -10.23 30.61
CA THR A 286 -20.83 -9.00 30.62
C THR A 286 -19.95 -7.76 30.58
N HIS A 287 -18.82 -7.74 31.30
CA HIS A 287 -17.97 -6.55 31.37
C HIS A 287 -16.84 -6.49 30.34
N TYR A 288 -16.35 -7.62 29.86
CA TYR A 288 -15.23 -7.69 28.91
C TYR A 288 -15.65 -7.48 27.44
N ASN A 289 -16.94 -7.60 27.13
CA ASN A 289 -17.55 -7.16 25.86
C ASN A 289 -16.86 -7.66 24.56
N ARG A 290 -16.69 -8.98 24.44
CA ARG A 290 -16.56 -9.63 23.14
C ARG A 290 -17.73 -10.60 22.99
N PHE A 291 -18.86 -10.11 22.49
CA PHE A 291 -20.10 -10.90 22.38
C PHE A 291 -19.89 -12.15 21.51
N GLN A 292 -19.85 -13.32 22.17
CA GLN A 292 -20.77 -14.45 21.97
C GLN A 292 -20.39 -15.56 22.96
N SER A 293 -21.29 -15.87 23.90
CA SER A 293 -21.24 -17.16 24.60
C SER A 293 -21.44 -18.24 23.55
N ARG A 294 -20.40 -19.04 23.31
CA ARG A 294 -20.47 -20.23 22.47
C ARG A 294 -20.10 -21.40 23.36
N THR A 295 -20.97 -22.38 23.46
CA THR A 295 -20.59 -23.68 24.01
C THR A 295 -19.60 -24.32 23.03
N LEU A 296 -18.30 -24.13 23.30
CA LEU A 296 -17.21 -24.69 22.51
C LEU A 296 -16.55 -25.79 23.33
N SER A 297 -16.42 -26.99 22.76
CA SER A 297 -15.65 -28.05 23.40
C SER A 297 -14.16 -27.73 23.35
N LEU A 298 -13.41 -28.24 24.33
CA LEU A 298 -11.94 -28.07 24.40
C LEU A 298 -11.22 -28.44 23.10
N PRO A 299 -11.52 -29.58 22.44
CA PRO A 299 -10.85 -29.95 21.18
C PRO A 299 -11.13 -28.95 20.05
N VAL A 300 -12.34 -28.38 20.00
CA VAL A 300 -12.72 -27.41 18.97
C VAL A 300 -11.99 -26.09 19.19
N MET A 301 -11.94 -25.58 20.42
CA MET A 301 -11.20 -24.36 20.76
C MET A 301 -9.70 -24.53 20.48
N ALA A 302 -9.10 -25.64 20.92
CA ALA A 302 -7.70 -25.98 20.66
C ALA A 302 -7.38 -25.97 19.15
N ALA A 303 -8.23 -26.60 18.34
CA ALA A 303 -8.08 -26.61 16.89
C ALA A 303 -8.23 -25.23 16.25
N GLN A 304 -9.11 -24.37 16.77
CA GLN A 304 -9.24 -22.99 16.31
C GLN A 304 -8.00 -22.15 16.64
N LEU A 305 -7.44 -22.29 17.84
CA LEU A 305 -6.24 -21.56 18.26
C LEU A 305 -5.01 -21.94 17.45
N ARG A 306 -4.81 -23.24 17.16
CA ARG A 306 -3.75 -23.69 16.23
C ARG A 306 -3.84 -23.02 14.86
N LYS A 307 -5.07 -22.86 14.33
CA LYS A 307 -5.30 -22.19 13.04
C LYS A 307 -5.11 -20.67 13.14
N ALA A 308 -5.36 -20.08 14.31
CA ALA A 308 -5.24 -18.64 14.53
C ALA A 308 -3.79 -18.19 14.74
N GLU A 309 -2.92 -19.05 15.29
CA GLU A 309 -1.51 -18.75 15.57
C GLU A 309 -0.73 -18.32 14.31
N THR A 310 -1.17 -18.77 13.14
CA THR A 310 -0.56 -18.42 11.86
C THR A 310 -1.16 -17.17 11.21
N ARG A 311 -2.21 -16.58 11.77
CA ARG A 311 -2.83 -15.36 11.23
C ARG A 311 -2.06 -14.12 11.70
N LEU A 312 -2.00 -13.11 10.84
CA LEU A 312 -1.45 -11.81 11.18
C LEU A 312 -2.58 -10.79 11.34
N PRO A 313 -2.32 -9.66 12.02
CA PRO A 313 -3.39 -8.72 12.36
C PRO A 313 -4.09 -8.09 11.14
N TRP A 314 -3.40 -8.01 9.99
CA TRP A 314 -4.02 -7.58 8.72
C TRP A 314 -5.06 -8.57 8.16
N GLN A 315 -5.08 -9.82 8.65
CA GLN A 315 -6.05 -10.85 8.27
C GLN A 315 -7.18 -10.98 9.29
N SER A 316 -6.88 -10.86 10.59
CA SER A 316 -7.86 -11.03 11.67
C SER A 316 -8.55 -9.74 12.09
N GLY A 317 -7.92 -8.58 11.87
CA GLY A 317 -8.35 -7.31 12.46
C GLY A 317 -8.18 -7.28 13.98
N THR A 318 -7.47 -8.26 14.56
CA THR A 318 -7.26 -8.37 16.01
C THR A 318 -5.85 -8.79 16.36
N VAL A 319 -5.41 -8.39 17.55
CA VAL A 319 -4.27 -8.96 18.26
C VAL A 319 -4.76 -9.44 19.62
N ASP A 320 -4.55 -10.71 19.91
CA ASP A 320 -5.16 -11.39 21.05
C ASP A 320 -4.07 -11.98 21.95
N TRP A 321 -4.02 -11.55 23.21
CA TRP A 321 -3.02 -11.99 24.19
C TRP A 321 -3.62 -12.61 25.44
N ILE A 322 -3.01 -13.70 25.90
CA ILE A 322 -3.16 -14.15 27.28
C ILE A 322 -2.22 -13.31 28.13
N ILE A 323 -2.77 -12.77 29.22
CA ILE A 323 -2.01 -12.21 30.33
C ILE A 323 -1.62 -13.37 31.23
N HIS A 324 -0.33 -13.58 31.44
CA HIS A 324 0.15 -14.58 32.38
C HIS A 324 1.10 -13.96 33.41
N ARG A 325 1.13 -14.54 34.60
CA ARG A 325 2.12 -14.20 35.63
C ARG A 325 3.52 -14.59 35.14
N ARG A 326 4.54 -13.90 35.62
CA ARG A 326 5.97 -14.23 35.41
C ARG A 326 6.55 -15.09 36.54
N ASP A 327 5.69 -15.85 37.22
CA ASP A 327 6.10 -16.89 38.15
C ASP A 327 6.49 -18.18 37.41
N GLU A 328 7.06 -19.16 38.13
CA GLU A 328 7.49 -20.44 37.55
C GLU A 328 6.35 -21.17 36.83
N ALA A 329 5.12 -21.02 37.32
CA ALA A 329 3.93 -21.66 36.75
C ALA A 329 3.43 -20.98 35.46
N GLN A 330 3.86 -19.74 35.18
CA GLN A 330 3.36 -18.89 34.09
C GLN A 330 1.83 -18.93 33.97
N ARG A 331 1.15 -18.84 35.11
CA ARG A 331 -0.30 -19.06 35.21
C ARG A 331 -1.05 -18.01 34.36
N PRO A 332 -2.00 -18.41 33.48
CA PRO A 332 -2.87 -17.46 32.81
C PRO A 332 -3.82 -16.79 33.83
N VAL A 333 -3.90 -15.46 33.78
CA VAL A 333 -4.67 -14.66 34.76
C VAL A 333 -5.61 -13.64 34.10
N GLY A 334 -5.55 -13.49 32.78
CA GLY A 334 -6.47 -12.60 32.07
C GLY A 334 -6.28 -12.58 30.57
N LEU A 335 -7.07 -11.73 29.93
CA LEU A 335 -7.12 -11.51 28.49
C LEU A 335 -6.81 -10.05 28.18
N ALA A 336 -6.06 -9.80 27.12
CA ALA A 336 -5.81 -8.47 26.58
C ALA A 336 -5.90 -8.50 25.05
N ASN A 337 -6.53 -7.47 24.45
CA ASN A 337 -6.79 -7.48 23.02
C ASN A 337 -6.69 -6.08 22.43
N LEU A 338 -6.20 -6.04 21.20
CA LEU A 338 -6.54 -5.00 20.24
C LEU A 338 -7.60 -5.57 19.31
N VAL A 339 -8.79 -5.00 19.31
CA VAL A 339 -9.88 -5.33 18.38
C VAL A 339 -10.18 -4.15 17.47
N ASP A 340 -10.95 -4.37 16.41
CA ASP A 340 -11.22 -3.35 15.38
C ASP A 340 -9.94 -2.65 14.88
N LEU A 341 -8.87 -3.43 14.73
CA LEU A 341 -7.56 -2.93 14.32
C LEU A 341 -7.62 -2.44 12.88
N ASN A 342 -7.65 -1.12 12.73
CA ASN A 342 -7.60 -0.46 11.45
C ASN A 342 -6.17 -0.01 11.18
N LEU A 343 -5.46 -0.80 10.38
CA LEU A 343 -4.07 -0.57 10.03
C LEU A 343 -3.87 0.68 9.15
N LEU A 344 -4.89 1.08 8.37
CA LEU A 344 -4.85 2.28 7.53
C LEU A 344 -4.93 3.56 8.38
N HIS A 345 -5.89 3.61 9.30
CA HIS A 345 -6.07 4.73 10.23
C HIS A 345 -5.18 4.61 11.48
N ARG A 346 -4.40 3.53 11.58
CA ARG A 346 -3.51 3.20 12.71
C ARG A 346 -4.25 3.33 14.04
N ARG A 347 -5.40 2.69 14.17
CA ARG A 347 -6.20 2.71 15.41
C ARG A 347 -6.71 1.32 15.77
N ALA A 348 -7.02 1.12 17.04
CA ALA A 348 -7.66 -0.09 17.54
C ALA A 348 -8.50 0.23 18.78
N GLU A 349 -9.46 -0.64 19.07
CA GLU A 349 -10.09 -0.71 20.38
C GLU A 349 -9.27 -1.61 21.30
N PHE A 350 -9.16 -1.16 22.54
CA PHE A 350 -8.37 -1.76 23.60
C PHE A 350 -9.30 -2.40 24.64
N LEU A 351 -9.10 -3.69 24.88
CA LEU A 351 -9.87 -4.48 25.85
C LEU A 351 -8.92 -5.22 26.79
N ILE A 352 -9.23 -5.19 28.10
CA ILE A 352 -8.59 -6.00 29.12
C ILE A 352 -9.63 -6.61 30.03
N GLY A 353 -9.47 -7.91 30.31
CA GLY A 353 -10.33 -8.65 31.20
C GLY A 353 -9.53 -9.52 32.17
N ILE A 354 -9.77 -9.33 33.47
CA ILE A 354 -9.19 -10.13 34.55
C ILE A 354 -10.33 -10.86 35.30
N PRO A 355 -10.51 -12.18 35.11
CA PRO A 355 -11.64 -12.92 35.68
C PRO A 355 -11.62 -13.02 37.21
N ALA A 356 -10.45 -13.23 37.81
CA ALA A 356 -10.30 -13.43 39.25
C ALA A 356 -10.19 -12.10 40.01
N GLU A 357 -10.85 -12.00 41.17
CA GLU A 357 -10.85 -10.77 41.98
C GLU A 357 -9.49 -10.48 42.61
N GLU A 358 -8.80 -11.52 43.08
CA GLU A 358 -7.46 -11.42 43.65
C GLU A 358 -6.48 -10.79 42.65
N ASP A 359 -6.49 -11.26 41.40
CA ASP A 359 -5.65 -10.71 40.33
C ASP A 359 -6.05 -9.27 39.96
N ARG A 360 -7.34 -8.94 40.00
CA ARG A 360 -7.82 -7.56 39.82
C ARG A 360 -7.26 -6.63 40.90
N ASN A 361 -7.30 -7.07 42.15
CA ASN A 361 -6.85 -6.28 43.30
C ASN A 361 -5.32 -6.20 43.41
N ALA A 362 -4.62 -7.19 42.85
CA ALA A 362 -3.15 -7.19 42.72
C ALA A 362 -2.63 -6.24 41.62
N GLY A 363 -3.49 -5.52 40.91
CA GLY A 363 -3.09 -4.53 39.89
C GLY A 363 -2.65 -5.14 38.54
N VAL A 364 -2.92 -6.43 38.30
CA VAL A 364 -2.58 -7.13 37.04
C VAL A 364 -3.12 -6.39 35.81
N GLY A 365 -4.37 -5.93 35.88
CA GLY A 365 -5.01 -5.22 34.78
C GLY A 365 -4.29 -3.91 34.42
N LEU A 366 -3.78 -3.19 35.42
CA LEU A 366 -3.07 -1.92 35.19
C LEU A 366 -1.72 -2.15 34.51
N GLU A 367 -0.96 -3.15 34.97
CA GLU A 367 0.32 -3.51 34.34
C GLU A 367 0.11 -3.99 32.90
N ALA A 368 -0.89 -4.85 32.66
CA ALA A 368 -1.26 -5.30 31.33
C ALA A 368 -1.70 -4.13 30.42
N SER A 369 -2.47 -3.16 30.92
CA SER A 369 -2.84 -1.96 30.16
C SER A 369 -1.62 -1.20 29.66
N LEU A 370 -0.62 -1.00 30.52
CA LEU A 370 0.61 -0.29 30.14
C LEU A 370 1.41 -1.06 29.08
N LEU A 371 1.46 -2.39 29.17
CA LEU A 371 2.10 -3.23 28.16
C LEU A 371 1.38 -3.16 26.80
N VAL A 372 0.04 -3.14 26.79
CA VAL A 372 -0.72 -2.96 25.54
C VAL A 372 -0.52 -1.56 24.97
N MET A 373 -0.50 -0.52 25.79
CA MET A 373 -0.24 0.85 25.32
C MET A 373 1.18 1.00 24.76
N ASP A 374 2.18 0.42 25.44
CA ASP A 374 3.56 0.33 24.96
C ASP A 374 3.62 -0.36 23.58
N PHE A 375 3.01 -1.54 23.48
CA PHE A 375 2.90 -2.25 22.23
C PHE A 375 2.23 -1.42 21.14
N ALA A 376 1.06 -0.85 21.43
CA ALA A 376 0.27 -0.09 20.48
C ALA A 376 1.05 1.13 19.96
N PHE A 377 1.57 1.99 20.85
CA PHE A 377 2.16 3.26 20.44
C PHE A 377 3.64 3.17 20.05
N ASN A 378 4.44 2.30 20.69
CA ASN A 378 5.88 2.18 20.43
C ASN A 378 6.19 1.14 19.35
N ARG A 379 5.65 -0.08 19.48
CA ARG A 379 5.99 -1.19 18.57
C ARG A 379 5.13 -1.17 17.30
N ALA A 380 3.82 -1.24 17.47
CA ALA A 380 2.84 -1.23 16.39
C ALA A 380 2.67 0.15 15.76
N ARG A 381 3.13 1.22 16.42
CA ARG A 381 3.02 2.61 15.94
C ARG A 381 1.56 2.95 15.61
N LEU A 382 0.60 2.68 16.49
CA LEU A 382 -0.76 3.20 16.35
C LEU A 382 -0.80 4.69 16.68
N ASN A 383 -1.79 5.40 16.14
CA ASN A 383 -2.06 6.81 16.38
C ASN A 383 -3.09 7.03 17.49
N LYS A 384 -3.98 6.06 17.72
CA LYS A 384 -5.08 6.17 18.69
C LYS A 384 -5.52 4.82 19.20
N LEU A 385 -5.83 4.77 20.49
CA LEU A 385 -6.59 3.68 21.11
C LEU A 385 -7.96 4.20 21.55
N THR A 386 -8.98 3.36 21.43
CA THR A 386 -10.31 3.60 22.00
C THR A 386 -10.65 2.51 22.99
N SER A 387 -11.55 2.79 23.92
CA SER A 387 -12.09 1.81 24.86
C SER A 387 -13.57 2.11 25.08
N LEU A 388 -14.43 1.12 24.83
CA LEU A 388 -15.84 1.21 25.13
C LEU A 388 -16.08 0.73 26.56
N VAL A 389 -16.68 1.58 27.38
CA VAL A 389 -16.92 1.28 28.79
C VAL A 389 -18.39 1.46 29.12
N TYR A 390 -19.00 0.45 29.72
CA TYR A 390 -20.40 0.52 30.13
C TYR A 390 -20.61 1.52 31.26
N GLU A 391 -21.79 2.15 31.27
CA GLU A 391 -22.19 3.18 32.24
C GLU A 391 -22.11 2.70 33.70
N ASP A 392 -22.36 1.40 33.96
CA ASP A 392 -22.42 0.84 35.30
C ASP A 392 -21.15 0.10 35.71
N ASN A 393 -20.12 0.09 34.85
CA ASN A 393 -18.81 -0.46 35.15
C ASN A 393 -17.85 0.64 35.66
N GLU A 394 -18.14 1.15 36.86
CA GLU A 394 -17.41 2.26 37.47
C GLU A 394 -15.89 2.02 37.56
N ARG A 395 -15.48 0.76 37.82
CA ARG A 395 -14.06 0.38 37.90
C ARG A 395 -13.36 0.57 36.56
N ALA A 396 -13.97 0.13 35.45
CA ALA A 396 -13.39 0.30 34.12
C ALA A 396 -13.37 1.78 33.70
N GLN A 397 -14.40 2.55 34.06
CA GLN A 397 -14.44 4.00 33.79
C GLN A 397 -13.30 4.72 34.52
N LYS A 398 -13.19 4.51 35.84
CA LYS A 398 -12.10 5.07 36.65
C LYS A 398 -10.72 4.66 36.11
N SER A 399 -10.57 3.40 35.70
CA SER A 399 -9.29 2.89 35.17
C SER A 399 -8.91 3.52 33.83
N THR A 400 -9.85 3.62 32.89
CA THR A 400 -9.59 4.23 31.56
C THR A 400 -9.27 5.72 31.68
N LEU A 401 -10.03 6.46 32.49
CA LEU A 401 -9.74 7.87 32.78
C LEU A 401 -8.39 8.05 33.50
N ALA A 402 -8.05 7.19 34.46
CA ALA A 402 -6.76 7.22 35.14
C ALA A 402 -5.57 6.93 34.21
N LEU A 403 -5.81 6.14 33.15
CA LEU A 403 -4.85 5.88 32.07
C LEU A 403 -4.77 7.04 31.06
N GLY A 404 -5.49 8.14 31.28
CA GLY A 404 -5.44 9.33 30.43
C GLY A 404 -6.31 9.26 29.18
N PHE A 405 -7.25 8.32 29.11
CA PHE A 405 -8.29 8.39 28.09
C PHE A 405 -9.25 9.52 28.42
N THR A 406 -9.71 10.22 27.40
CA THR A 406 -10.77 11.23 27.50
C THR A 406 -12.07 10.65 26.99
N GLN A 407 -13.18 11.03 27.62
CA GLN A 407 -14.50 10.64 27.13
C GLN A 407 -14.80 11.47 25.88
N GLU A 408 -14.92 10.80 24.73
CA GLU A 408 -15.20 11.40 23.43
C GLU A 408 -16.68 11.32 23.05
N GLY A 409 -17.40 10.36 23.65
CA GLY A 409 -18.82 10.14 23.38
C GLY A 409 -19.55 9.39 24.49
N TYR A 410 -20.87 9.51 24.48
CA TYR A 410 -21.78 8.72 25.30
C TYR A 410 -22.98 8.29 24.47
N ARG A 411 -23.25 6.99 24.43
CA ARG A 411 -24.37 6.39 23.71
C ARG A 411 -25.38 5.84 24.72
N PRO A 412 -26.46 6.56 25.05
CA PRO A 412 -27.45 6.07 26.01
C PRO A 412 -28.20 4.87 25.43
N GLN A 413 -28.47 3.89 26.30
CA GLN A 413 -29.31 2.71 25.99
C GLN A 413 -28.86 1.94 24.73
N HIS A 414 -27.55 1.87 24.49
CA HIS A 414 -26.99 1.34 23.24
C HIS A 414 -26.95 -0.19 23.21
N LEU A 415 -26.75 -0.84 24.36
CA LEU A 415 -26.62 -2.29 24.48
C LEU A 415 -27.66 -2.81 25.49
N PHE A 416 -28.25 -3.96 25.20
CA PHE A 416 -29.22 -4.62 26.07
C PHE A 416 -28.56 -5.78 26.84
N ASP A 417 -28.72 -5.78 28.16
CA ASP A 417 -28.32 -6.91 29.01
C ASP A 417 -29.48 -7.87 29.20
N GLU A 418 -29.34 -9.08 28.69
CA GLU A 418 -30.33 -10.13 28.90
C GLU A 418 -30.36 -10.60 30.37
N LEU A 419 -29.27 -10.50 31.13
CA LEU A 419 -29.23 -10.92 32.53
C LEU A 419 -29.92 -9.92 33.45
N LYS A 420 -29.69 -8.63 33.22
CA LYS A 420 -30.31 -7.55 34.00
C LYS A 420 -31.62 -7.04 33.40
N GLN A 421 -32.01 -7.54 32.22
CA GLN A 421 -33.21 -7.14 31.47
C GLN A 421 -33.31 -5.61 31.31
N ARG A 422 -32.18 -4.95 31.03
CA ARG A 422 -32.14 -3.49 30.88
C ARG A 422 -31.15 -3.06 29.81
N TYR A 423 -31.39 -1.87 29.25
CA TYR A 423 -30.41 -1.21 28.41
C TYR A 423 -29.32 -0.52 29.25
N PHE A 424 -28.10 -0.46 28.72
CA PHE A 424 -26.97 0.30 29.26
C PHE A 424 -26.55 1.40 28.30
N GLY A 425 -26.17 2.55 28.87
CA GLY A 425 -25.30 3.49 28.21
C GLY A 425 -23.87 2.98 28.03
N VAL A 426 -23.19 3.47 27.00
CA VAL A 426 -21.79 3.16 26.70
C VAL A 426 -21.01 4.46 26.54
N TYR A 427 -19.91 4.58 27.27
CA TYR A 427 -18.93 5.64 27.11
C TYR A 427 -17.88 5.24 26.09
N GLU A 428 -17.61 6.14 25.15
CA GLU A 428 -16.50 5.99 24.20
C GLU A 428 -15.33 6.82 24.70
N ASN A 429 -14.29 6.13 25.14
CA ASN A 429 -13.09 6.78 25.66
C ASN A 429 -11.95 6.64 24.64
N GLY A 430 -11.19 7.72 24.40
CA GLY A 430 -10.09 7.75 23.44
C GLY A 430 -8.80 8.28 24.04
N VAL A 431 -7.65 7.81 23.54
CA VAL A 431 -6.34 8.41 23.81
C VAL A 431 -5.53 8.44 22.53
N THR A 432 -5.02 9.62 22.17
CA THR A 432 -4.13 9.76 21.01
C THR A 432 -2.69 9.49 21.40
N VAL A 433 -1.85 9.19 20.40
CA VAL A 433 -0.41 9.06 20.62
C VAL A 433 0.17 10.34 21.24
N THR A 434 -0.30 11.52 20.82
CA THR A 434 0.17 12.81 21.38
C THR A 434 -0.16 12.92 22.87
N ASP A 435 -1.41 12.62 23.25
CA ASP A 435 -1.84 12.65 24.65
C ASP A 435 -1.07 11.63 25.48
N PHE A 436 -0.86 10.43 24.93
CA PHE A 436 -0.06 9.39 25.56
C PHE A 436 1.39 9.84 25.83
N ARG A 437 2.05 10.49 24.85
CA ARG A 437 3.41 11.02 25.00
C ARG A 437 3.50 12.13 26.05
N ALA A 438 2.46 12.97 26.17
CA ALA A 438 2.45 14.09 27.11
C ALA A 438 2.06 13.68 28.54
N ASN A 439 1.66 12.42 28.77
CA ASN A 439 1.07 12.00 30.03
C ASN A 439 2.13 11.65 31.10
N ILE A 440 2.45 12.63 31.94
CA ILE A 440 3.39 12.50 33.07
C ILE A 440 2.97 11.40 34.05
N ARG A 441 1.66 11.18 34.26
CA ARG A 441 1.17 10.13 35.16
C ARG A 441 1.48 8.74 34.61
N LEU A 442 1.26 8.51 33.32
CA LEU A 442 1.63 7.25 32.67
C LEU A 442 3.14 7.02 32.66
N SER A 443 3.92 8.07 32.42
CA SER A 443 5.39 8.04 32.51
C SER A 443 5.84 7.54 33.88
N ASN A 444 5.39 8.18 34.96
CA ASN A 444 5.75 7.78 36.33
C ASN A 444 5.24 6.38 36.69
N LEU A 445 4.00 6.06 36.30
CA LEU A 445 3.38 4.77 36.60
C LEU A 445 4.11 3.61 35.90
N SER A 446 4.46 3.79 34.63
CA SER A 446 5.18 2.77 33.85
C SER A 446 6.60 2.55 34.36
N ARG A 447 7.34 3.61 34.72
CA ARG A 447 8.66 3.44 35.39
C ARG A 447 8.53 2.61 36.67
N ARG A 448 7.50 2.87 37.48
CA ARG A 448 7.27 2.14 38.73
C ARG A 448 6.91 0.68 38.51
N LEU A 449 5.96 0.40 37.61
CA LEU A 449 5.39 -0.95 37.43
C LEU A 449 6.20 -1.81 36.46
N LEU A 450 6.72 -1.23 35.39
CA LEU A 450 7.43 -1.94 34.32
C LEU A 450 8.95 -1.75 34.36
N GLY A 451 9.46 -0.79 35.14
CA GLY A 451 10.88 -0.45 35.16
C GLY A 451 11.35 0.38 33.96
N ARG A 452 10.43 0.82 33.10
CA ARG A 452 10.71 1.67 31.93
C ARG A 452 9.60 2.66 31.66
N ASP A 453 9.94 3.79 31.03
CA ASP A 453 8.95 4.75 30.57
C ASP A 453 8.39 4.34 29.22
N VAL A 454 7.10 4.00 29.17
CA VAL A 454 6.42 3.61 27.92
C VAL A 454 5.97 4.82 27.10
N THR A 455 5.96 6.02 27.69
CA THR A 455 5.60 7.26 26.98
C THR A 455 6.73 7.77 26.11
N GLU A 456 7.95 7.25 26.24
CA GLU A 456 9.08 7.58 25.37
C GLU A 456 9.18 6.61 24.18
N ILE A 457 9.71 7.08 23.04
CA ILE A 457 9.99 6.19 21.91
C ILE A 457 11.26 5.42 22.26
N THR A 458 11.10 4.15 22.59
CA THR A 458 12.25 3.23 22.63
C THR A 458 12.78 3.10 21.20
N GLN A 459 14.03 3.50 20.96
CA GLN A 459 14.75 3.19 19.73
C GLN A 459 15.02 1.67 19.74
N GLN A 460 14.12 0.88 19.18
CA GLN A 460 14.36 -0.53 18.84
C GLN A 460 13.91 -0.78 17.41
#